data_AF-A0A7J7H3K3-F1
#
_entry.id   AF-A0A7J7H3K3-F1
#
_cell.length_a   1.000
_cell.length_b   1.000
_cell.length_c   1.000
_cell.angle_alpha   90.00
_cell.angle_beta   90.00
_cell.angle_gamma   90.00
#
_symmetry.space_group_name_H-M   'P 1'
#
loop_
_entity.id
_entity.type
_entity.pdbx_description
1 polymer ?
#
loop_
_entity_poly.entity_id
_entity_poly.type
_entity_poly.pdbx_seq_one_letter_code
_entity_poly.pdbx_strand_id
1 'polypeptide(L)'
;MQHYVATRPMFIDVEVMNADIRLVLGDEGSQPSPSNVARGLSSLYKEILDTVRKEAATITAVFPSPKDVMSILVQRVLEQRLTTLLDKLLIKPSLVNPPTMEEGGLLLYLRMLAVAYEKTQELARELHAVGCGDLDVEVSAFETGLTESLFTAQKDEYIEHEQASLRQLYKAKVEELHAENQQSSESSGTIGRSKGAAIASSQQQISVTVVTEFVHWNEEAISRCTLFSSQAEAAAAAGESSFRSFMVAVQRCASSVAIVQQHFANTISRLLLPVDGAHASSCEEMATAMSSAEGSACKGLQQCIETVMAEVERLLSAEQKAPDYRSPDDGIGPDHRATNACSRVVAYLSRVLEAAFTALEGLNKQAFLTELGNRLQKGLINHWQKFTFNPSGGLRLKRDITEYGEFVRRFNTPSVDEKFELLGIMANVFIVAPESLSSLFEGTPSIRKDAQSIDRRRKAQRGSDLRIVMLFSKERFNKGLDDGSKGRFGEVRGDRSSGGEADGADERVVVTAGEARGPWMTLNLAVNRGNTAG
;
A
#
# COMPACT_ATOMS: atom_id res chain seq x y z
N MET A 1 -40.01 -14.12 -6.17
CA MET A 1 -38.60 -13.80 -6.43
C MET A 1 -37.69 -14.88 -5.85
N GLN A 2 -37.61 -15.06 -4.53
CA GLN A 2 -36.77 -16.11 -3.92
C GLN A 2 -37.07 -17.53 -4.40
N HIS A 3 -38.35 -17.93 -4.50
CA HIS A 3 -38.73 -19.25 -5.04
C HIS A 3 -38.29 -19.45 -6.50
N TYR A 4 -38.28 -18.39 -7.31
CA TYR A 4 -37.83 -18.46 -8.71
C TYR A 4 -36.33 -18.79 -8.78
N VAL A 5 -35.52 -18.06 -8.01
CA VAL A 5 -34.07 -18.29 -7.93
C VAL A 5 -33.78 -19.66 -7.33
N ALA A 6 -34.47 -20.04 -6.25
CA ALA A 6 -34.25 -21.32 -5.56
C ALA A 6 -34.56 -22.54 -6.44
N THR A 7 -35.43 -22.40 -7.45
CA THR A 7 -35.82 -23.49 -8.35
C THR A 7 -34.94 -23.62 -9.60
N ARG A 8 -33.91 -22.77 -9.76
CA ARG A 8 -33.02 -22.86 -10.92
C ARG A 8 -32.16 -24.13 -10.83
N PRO A 9 -32.00 -24.88 -11.94
CA PRO A 9 -31.21 -26.11 -11.96
C PRO A 9 -29.78 -25.94 -11.43
N MET A 10 -29.15 -24.79 -11.69
CA MET A 10 -27.79 -24.46 -11.26
C MET A 10 -27.56 -24.47 -9.73
N PHE A 11 -28.62 -24.53 -8.91
CA PHE A 11 -28.52 -24.55 -7.44
C PHE A 11 -29.08 -25.82 -6.78
N ILE A 12 -29.85 -26.62 -7.52
CA ILE A 12 -30.51 -27.83 -7.00
C ILE A 12 -29.76 -29.09 -7.44
N ASP A 13 -29.20 -29.05 -8.64
CA ASP A 13 -28.61 -30.24 -9.24
C ASP A 13 -27.19 -30.47 -8.68
N VAL A 14 -27.06 -31.49 -7.84
CA VAL A 14 -25.80 -31.93 -7.26
C VAL A 14 -24.83 -32.42 -8.35
N GLU A 15 -25.34 -32.92 -9.47
CA GLU A 15 -24.51 -33.35 -10.60
C GLU A 15 -23.83 -32.16 -11.27
N VAL A 16 -24.49 -31.00 -11.31
CA VAL A 16 -23.91 -29.74 -11.81
C VAL A 16 -22.77 -29.30 -10.89
N MET A 17 -22.97 -29.27 -9.57
CA MET A 17 -21.90 -28.88 -8.64
C MET A 17 -20.71 -29.86 -8.69
N ASN A 18 -20.97 -31.16 -8.84
CA ASN A 18 -19.90 -32.15 -9.00
C ASN A 18 -19.20 -32.04 -10.37
N ALA A 19 -19.91 -31.64 -11.43
CA ALA A 19 -19.32 -31.36 -12.72
C ALA A 19 -18.40 -30.14 -12.67
N ASP A 20 -18.77 -29.08 -11.94
CA ASP A 20 -17.93 -27.90 -11.70
C ASP A 20 -16.60 -28.30 -11.04
N ILE A 21 -16.67 -29.14 -10.00
CA ILE A 21 -15.49 -29.63 -9.27
C ILE A 21 -14.59 -30.43 -10.21
N ARG A 22 -15.14 -31.37 -10.99
CA ARG A 22 -14.35 -32.17 -11.97
C ARG A 22 -13.74 -31.31 -13.07
N LEU A 23 -14.45 -30.28 -13.54
CA LEU A 23 -13.95 -29.38 -14.58
C LEU A 23 -12.71 -28.60 -14.12
N VAL A 24 -12.65 -28.24 -12.83
CA VAL A 24 -11.59 -27.41 -12.27
C VAL A 24 -10.43 -28.24 -11.70
N LEU A 25 -10.74 -29.31 -10.96
CA LEU A 25 -9.74 -30.14 -10.28
C LEU A 25 -9.25 -31.32 -11.14
N GLY A 26 -9.98 -31.69 -12.18
CA GLY A 26 -9.72 -32.90 -12.96
C GLY A 26 -10.26 -34.18 -12.31
N ASP A 27 -9.89 -35.33 -12.86
CA ASP A 27 -10.29 -36.64 -12.34
C ASP A 27 -9.57 -36.99 -11.03
N GLU A 28 -10.22 -37.80 -10.19
CA GLU A 28 -9.68 -38.22 -8.89
C GLU A 28 -8.29 -38.87 -9.05
N GLY A 29 -7.27 -38.28 -8.42
CA GLY A 29 -5.91 -38.81 -8.38
C GLY A 29 -4.87 -38.02 -9.18
N SER A 30 -5.26 -37.01 -9.97
CA SER A 30 -4.32 -36.09 -10.61
C SER A 30 -4.03 -34.89 -9.69
N GLN A 31 -2.75 -34.55 -9.47
CA GLN A 31 -2.40 -33.33 -8.74
C GLN A 31 -2.80 -32.09 -9.57
N PRO A 32 -3.63 -31.18 -9.03
CA PRO A 32 -4.10 -30.02 -9.77
C PRO A 32 -2.93 -29.05 -10.01
N SER A 33 -2.68 -28.72 -11.28
CA SER A 33 -1.70 -27.69 -11.64
C SER A 33 -2.37 -26.30 -11.70
N PRO A 34 -1.65 -25.22 -11.36
CA PRO A 34 -2.21 -23.85 -11.44
C PRO A 34 -2.76 -23.50 -12.83
N SER A 35 -2.14 -23.98 -13.89
CA SER A 35 -2.56 -23.73 -15.28
C SER A 35 -3.83 -24.47 -15.66
N ASN A 36 -4.01 -25.71 -15.18
CA ASN A 36 -5.23 -26.48 -15.39
C ASN A 36 -6.40 -25.87 -14.61
N VAL A 37 -6.17 -25.50 -13.34
CA VAL A 37 -7.15 -24.81 -12.49
C VAL A 37 -7.57 -23.48 -13.12
N ALA A 38 -6.63 -22.66 -13.59
CA ALA A 38 -6.94 -21.39 -14.25
C ALA A 38 -7.86 -21.58 -15.48
N ARG A 39 -7.61 -22.61 -16.29
CA ARG A 39 -8.43 -22.94 -17.46
C ARG A 39 -9.81 -23.45 -17.07
N GLY A 40 -9.88 -24.32 -16.06
CA GLY A 40 -11.14 -24.85 -15.53
C GLY A 40 -12.02 -23.74 -14.97
N LEU A 41 -11.46 -22.88 -14.11
CA LEU A 41 -12.16 -21.73 -13.54
C LEU A 41 -12.64 -20.76 -14.63
N SER A 42 -11.80 -20.45 -15.61
CA SER A 42 -12.21 -19.58 -16.73
C SER A 42 -13.39 -20.15 -17.51
N SER A 43 -13.41 -21.48 -17.73
CA SER A 43 -14.48 -22.15 -18.45
C SER A 43 -15.78 -22.16 -17.64
N LEU A 44 -15.69 -22.47 -16.34
CA LEU A 44 -16.82 -22.47 -15.42
C LEU A 44 -17.41 -21.07 -15.25
N TYR A 45 -16.58 -20.06 -15.01
CA TYR A 45 -17.03 -18.69 -14.78
C TYR A 45 -17.70 -18.10 -16.02
N LYS A 46 -17.21 -18.46 -17.21
CA LYS A 46 -17.90 -18.14 -18.45
C LYS A 46 -19.28 -18.80 -18.56
N GLU A 47 -19.41 -20.07 -18.20
CA GLU A 47 -20.69 -20.79 -18.20
C GLU A 47 -21.69 -20.19 -17.19
N ILE A 48 -21.22 -19.87 -15.97
CA ILE A 48 -22.01 -19.17 -14.96
C ILE A 48 -22.52 -17.85 -15.53
N LEU A 49 -21.64 -17.06 -16.14
CA LEU A 49 -21.99 -15.76 -16.67
C LEU A 49 -22.99 -15.83 -17.84
N ASP A 50 -22.79 -16.76 -18.77
CA ASP A 50 -23.73 -17.01 -19.87
C ASP A 50 -25.11 -17.40 -19.33
N THR A 51 -25.15 -18.17 -18.24
CA THR A 51 -26.38 -18.56 -17.56
C THR A 51 -27.04 -17.36 -16.87
N VAL A 52 -26.27 -16.53 -16.15
CA VAL A 52 -26.77 -15.30 -15.51
C VAL A 52 -27.31 -14.32 -16.56
N ARG A 53 -26.68 -14.16 -17.72
CA ARG A 53 -27.20 -13.29 -18.80
C ARG A 53 -28.56 -13.77 -19.33
N LYS A 54 -28.74 -15.08 -19.50
CA LYS A 54 -30.03 -15.67 -19.94
C LYS A 54 -31.12 -15.45 -18.90
N GLU A 55 -30.78 -15.65 -17.63
CA GLU A 55 -31.70 -15.39 -16.51
C GLU A 55 -32.03 -13.89 -16.39
N ALA A 56 -31.05 -12.99 -16.56
CA ALA A 56 -31.26 -11.54 -16.54
C ALA A 56 -32.26 -11.07 -17.60
N ALA A 57 -32.19 -11.60 -18.82
CA ALA A 57 -33.15 -11.30 -19.88
C ALA A 57 -34.57 -11.73 -19.50
N THR A 58 -34.71 -12.92 -18.90
CA THR A 58 -36.00 -13.45 -18.41
C THR A 58 -36.53 -12.62 -17.24
N ILE A 59 -35.66 -12.30 -16.28
CA ILE A 59 -36.00 -11.54 -15.08
C ILE A 59 -36.52 -10.15 -15.46
N THR A 60 -35.83 -9.47 -16.39
CA THR A 60 -36.20 -8.15 -16.89
C THR A 60 -37.56 -8.15 -17.60
N ALA A 61 -37.90 -9.24 -18.30
CA ALA A 61 -39.17 -9.34 -19.02
C ALA A 61 -40.36 -9.70 -18.11
N VAL A 62 -40.13 -10.42 -17.01
CA VAL A 62 -41.20 -11.06 -16.21
C VAL A 62 -41.45 -10.36 -14.87
N PHE A 63 -40.43 -9.76 -14.25
CA PHE A 63 -40.55 -9.22 -12.89
C PHE A 63 -40.71 -7.70 -12.86
N PRO A 64 -41.60 -7.17 -11.99
CA PRO A 64 -41.78 -5.72 -11.81
C PRO A 64 -40.54 -5.01 -11.23
N SER A 65 -39.74 -5.70 -10.42
CA SER A 65 -38.47 -5.20 -9.88
C SER A 65 -37.31 -6.15 -10.20
N PRO A 66 -36.74 -6.06 -11.43
CA PRO A 66 -35.65 -6.95 -11.87
C PRO A 66 -34.39 -6.89 -11.01
N LYS A 67 -34.07 -5.71 -10.48
CA LYS A 67 -32.86 -5.47 -9.67
C LYS A 67 -32.83 -6.36 -8.42
N ASP A 68 -33.92 -6.43 -7.65
CA ASP A 68 -34.01 -7.23 -6.43
C ASP A 68 -33.78 -8.73 -6.72
N VAL A 69 -34.35 -9.20 -7.83
CA VAL A 69 -34.23 -10.61 -8.25
C VAL A 69 -32.81 -10.92 -8.71
N MET A 70 -32.17 -9.99 -9.42
CA MET A 70 -30.77 -10.11 -9.82
C MET A 70 -29.83 -10.14 -8.62
N SER A 71 -30.06 -9.31 -7.60
CA SER A 71 -29.26 -9.36 -6.36
C SER A 71 -29.36 -10.71 -5.68
N ILE A 72 -30.57 -11.27 -5.54
CA ILE A 72 -30.76 -12.62 -4.95
C ILE A 72 -30.09 -13.72 -5.80
N LEU A 73 -30.17 -13.62 -7.13
CA LEU A 73 -29.56 -14.59 -8.05
C LEU A 73 -28.03 -14.57 -7.91
N VAL A 74 -27.41 -13.40 -8.03
CA VAL A 74 -25.96 -13.24 -8.00
C VAL A 74 -25.40 -13.59 -6.62
N GLN A 75 -26.07 -13.17 -5.54
CA GLN A 75 -25.69 -13.55 -4.18
C GLN A 75 -25.61 -15.07 -4.03
N ARG A 76 -26.62 -15.80 -4.52
CA ARG A 76 -26.65 -17.26 -4.42
C ARG A 76 -25.60 -17.95 -5.29
N VAL A 77 -25.26 -17.39 -6.46
CA VAL A 77 -24.13 -17.87 -7.27
C VAL A 77 -22.82 -17.83 -6.47
N LEU A 78 -22.56 -16.72 -5.77
CA LEU A 78 -21.35 -16.52 -4.99
C LEU A 78 -21.34 -17.41 -3.73
N GLU A 79 -22.39 -17.33 -2.92
CA GLU A 79 -22.47 -17.98 -1.60
C GLU A 79 -22.69 -19.50 -1.67
N GLN A 80 -23.31 -20.01 -2.74
CA GLN A 80 -23.59 -21.44 -2.86
C GLN A 80 -22.65 -22.11 -3.87
N ARG A 81 -22.69 -21.70 -5.14
CA ARG A 81 -21.99 -22.40 -6.23
C ARG A 81 -20.47 -22.18 -6.16
N LEU A 82 -20.02 -20.93 -6.07
CA LEU A 82 -18.60 -20.61 -5.96
C LEU A 82 -17.99 -21.07 -4.64
N THR A 83 -18.68 -20.81 -3.52
CA THR A 83 -18.17 -21.22 -2.18
C THR A 83 -17.93 -22.73 -2.11
N THR A 84 -18.87 -23.55 -2.60
CA THR A 84 -18.72 -25.01 -2.61
C THR A 84 -17.49 -25.47 -3.42
N LEU A 85 -17.22 -24.82 -4.55
CA LEU A 85 -16.04 -25.11 -5.36
C LEU A 85 -14.75 -24.66 -4.64
N LEU A 86 -14.72 -23.43 -4.13
CA LEU A 86 -13.55 -22.85 -3.48
C LEU A 86 -13.16 -23.62 -2.22
N ASP A 87 -14.13 -24.12 -1.45
CA ASP A 87 -13.89 -24.98 -0.27
C ASP A 87 -13.17 -26.29 -0.63
N LYS A 88 -13.40 -26.82 -1.83
CA LYS A 88 -12.73 -28.02 -2.34
C LYS A 88 -11.37 -27.70 -2.98
N LEU A 89 -11.26 -26.53 -3.60
CA LEU A 89 -10.04 -26.09 -4.29
C LEU A 89 -8.97 -25.60 -3.31
N LEU A 90 -9.36 -24.84 -2.29
CA LEU A 90 -8.47 -24.08 -1.39
C LEU A 90 -8.40 -24.72 -0.01
N ILE A 91 -8.10 -26.02 0.01
CA ILE A 91 -7.87 -26.75 1.26
C ILE A 91 -6.59 -26.24 1.91
N LYS A 92 -6.73 -25.67 3.11
CA LYS A 92 -5.63 -25.01 3.81
C LYS A 92 -4.58 -26.02 4.30
N PRO A 93 -3.31 -25.88 3.92
CA PRO A 93 -2.23 -26.74 4.40
C PRO A 93 -1.81 -26.38 5.83
N SER A 94 -1.22 -27.34 6.56
CA SER A 94 -0.70 -27.10 7.92
C SER A 94 0.66 -26.39 7.87
N LEU A 95 0.84 -25.35 8.69
CA LEU A 95 2.17 -24.74 8.89
C LEU A 95 3.08 -25.55 9.81
N VAL A 96 2.52 -26.40 10.66
CA VAL A 96 3.29 -27.25 11.58
C VAL A 96 3.85 -28.46 10.85
N ASN A 97 3.03 -29.09 10.02
CA ASN A 97 3.38 -30.23 9.19
C ASN A 97 3.13 -29.87 7.71
N PRO A 98 4.03 -29.09 7.08
CA PRO A 98 3.84 -28.64 5.72
C PRO A 98 3.89 -29.80 4.71
N PRO A 99 3.16 -29.70 3.58
CA PRO A 99 3.26 -30.65 2.47
C PRO A 99 4.71 -30.78 2.00
N THR A 100 5.09 -31.95 1.49
CA THR A 100 6.46 -32.18 1.03
C THR A 100 6.77 -31.41 -0.26
N MET A 101 8.05 -31.23 -0.58
CA MET A 101 8.45 -30.60 -1.84
C MET A 101 8.04 -31.42 -3.08
N GLU A 102 7.95 -32.75 -2.95
CA GLU A 102 7.48 -33.64 -4.01
C GLU A 102 5.99 -33.44 -4.33
N GLU A 103 5.20 -33.05 -3.33
CA GLU A 103 3.78 -32.68 -3.47
C GLU A 103 3.58 -31.21 -3.88
N GLY A 104 4.66 -30.47 -4.17
CA GLY A 104 4.62 -29.05 -4.55
C GLY A 104 4.71 -28.06 -3.39
N GLY A 105 4.81 -28.56 -2.15
CA GLY A 105 4.99 -27.77 -0.92
C GLY A 105 3.88 -26.75 -0.66
N LEU A 106 4.16 -25.79 0.21
CA LEU A 106 3.24 -24.67 0.47
C LEU A 106 3.04 -23.75 -0.74
N LEU A 107 4.01 -23.73 -1.68
CA LEU A 107 3.97 -22.89 -2.88
C LEU A 107 2.80 -23.24 -3.80
N LEU A 108 2.48 -24.54 -3.94
CA LEU A 108 1.38 -24.99 -4.79
C LEU A 108 0.04 -24.41 -4.31
N TYR A 109 -0.23 -24.45 -3.01
CA TYR A 109 -1.42 -23.85 -2.41
C TYR A 109 -1.49 -22.33 -2.67
N LEU A 110 -0.38 -21.60 -2.48
CA LEU A 110 -0.34 -20.15 -2.70
C LEU A 110 -0.59 -19.77 -4.15
N ARG A 111 -0.08 -20.56 -5.10
CA ARG A 111 -0.36 -20.39 -6.54
C ARG A 111 -1.83 -20.66 -6.86
N MET A 112 -2.42 -21.73 -6.32
CA MET A 112 -3.84 -22.03 -6.49
C MET A 112 -4.73 -20.93 -5.91
N LEU A 113 -4.38 -20.40 -4.74
CA LEU A 113 -5.07 -19.28 -4.10
C LEU A 113 -5.04 -18.02 -4.96
N ALA A 114 -3.87 -17.65 -5.48
CA ALA A 114 -3.72 -16.49 -6.36
C ALA A 114 -4.57 -16.62 -7.63
N VAL A 115 -4.50 -17.77 -8.30
CA VAL A 115 -5.31 -18.07 -9.51
C VAL A 115 -6.80 -18.00 -9.21
N ALA A 116 -7.25 -18.65 -8.13
CA ALA A 116 -8.66 -18.66 -7.74
C ALA A 116 -9.17 -17.26 -7.44
N TYR A 117 -8.37 -16.47 -6.72
CA TYR A 117 -8.71 -15.09 -6.39
C TYR A 117 -8.79 -14.20 -7.63
N GLU A 118 -7.77 -14.21 -8.50
CA GLU A 118 -7.74 -13.40 -9.72
C GLU A 118 -8.93 -13.71 -10.65
N LYS A 119 -9.23 -15.00 -10.86
CA LYS A 119 -10.38 -15.40 -11.69
C LYS A 119 -11.71 -15.02 -11.07
N THR A 120 -11.83 -15.07 -9.75
CA THR A 120 -13.08 -14.69 -9.07
C THR A 120 -13.31 -13.18 -9.16
N GLN A 121 -12.23 -12.40 -9.13
CA GLN A 121 -12.25 -10.95 -9.35
C GLN A 121 -12.62 -10.58 -10.80
N GLU A 122 -12.15 -11.34 -11.80
CA GLU A 122 -12.61 -11.18 -13.19
C GLU A 122 -14.11 -11.44 -13.31
N LEU A 123 -14.60 -12.54 -12.71
CA LEU A 123 -16.03 -12.86 -12.70
C LEU A 123 -16.86 -11.76 -12.01
N ALA A 124 -16.38 -11.21 -10.89
CA ALA A 124 -17.04 -10.11 -10.18
C ALA A 124 -17.33 -8.92 -11.10
N ARG A 125 -16.31 -8.51 -11.87
CA ARG A 125 -16.37 -7.43 -12.87
C ARG A 125 -17.38 -7.71 -13.97
N GLU A 126 -17.39 -8.94 -14.47
CA GLU A 126 -18.32 -9.32 -15.52
C GLU A 126 -19.77 -9.44 -15.01
N LEU A 127 -19.97 -9.94 -13.80
CA LEU A 127 -21.30 -9.97 -13.16
C LEU A 127 -21.83 -8.56 -12.95
N HIS A 128 -21.00 -7.65 -12.43
CA HIS A 128 -21.37 -6.25 -12.25
C HIS A 128 -21.82 -5.61 -13.57
N ALA A 129 -21.11 -5.88 -14.68
CA ALA A 129 -21.47 -5.41 -16.01
C ALA A 129 -22.81 -5.99 -16.53
N VAL A 130 -23.19 -7.21 -16.12
CA VAL A 130 -24.49 -7.81 -16.48
C VAL A 130 -25.64 -7.22 -15.67
N GLY A 131 -25.37 -6.69 -14.48
CA GLY A 131 -26.31 -6.00 -13.62
C GLY A 131 -26.71 -6.82 -12.40
N CYS A 132 -26.01 -6.61 -11.27
CA CYS A 132 -26.23 -7.31 -9.99
C CYS A 132 -27.30 -6.69 -9.09
N GLY A 133 -28.07 -5.71 -9.59
CA GLY A 133 -28.95 -4.89 -8.75
C GLY A 133 -28.14 -3.97 -7.83
N ASP A 134 -28.56 -3.88 -6.56
CA ASP A 134 -27.88 -3.08 -5.53
C ASP A 134 -26.92 -3.94 -4.69
N LEU A 135 -26.47 -5.07 -5.24
CA LEU A 135 -25.58 -6.01 -4.57
C LEU A 135 -24.12 -5.56 -4.72
N ASP A 136 -23.44 -5.37 -3.60
CA ASP A 136 -22.01 -5.08 -3.56
C ASP A 136 -21.19 -6.35 -3.83
N VAL A 137 -21.04 -6.66 -5.12
CA VAL A 137 -20.26 -7.82 -5.61
C VAL A 137 -18.76 -7.53 -5.61
N GLU A 138 -18.40 -6.30 -5.99
CA GLU A 138 -17.04 -5.76 -5.92
C GLU A 138 -16.85 -4.98 -4.62
N VAL A 139 -15.59 -4.69 -4.30
CA VAL A 139 -15.25 -3.76 -3.21
C VAL A 139 -15.90 -2.41 -3.52
N SER A 140 -16.94 -2.07 -2.76
CA SER A 140 -17.55 -0.75 -2.80
C SER A 140 -16.85 0.15 -1.78
N ALA A 141 -17.12 1.46 -1.85
CA ALA A 141 -16.55 2.43 -0.93
C ALA A 141 -17.05 2.30 0.52
N PHE A 142 -17.91 1.33 0.85
CA PHE A 142 -18.50 1.23 2.19
C PHE A 142 -18.58 -0.19 2.73
N GLU A 143 -18.53 -1.21 1.88
CA GLU A 143 -18.64 -2.61 2.29
C GLU A 143 -17.61 -3.51 1.58
N THR A 144 -17.07 -4.49 2.31
CA THR A 144 -16.32 -5.59 1.70
C THR A 144 -17.26 -6.35 0.78
N GLY A 145 -17.05 -6.23 -0.53
CA GLY A 145 -17.88 -6.92 -1.51
C GLY A 145 -17.93 -8.42 -1.25
N LEU A 146 -19.02 -9.06 -1.66
CA LEU A 146 -19.25 -10.50 -1.42
C LEU A 146 -18.09 -11.38 -1.89
N THR A 147 -17.40 -11.01 -2.97
CA THR A 147 -16.25 -11.77 -3.48
C THR A 147 -15.03 -11.69 -2.56
N GLU A 148 -14.82 -10.60 -1.82
CA GLU A 148 -13.77 -10.51 -0.80
C GLU A 148 -14.06 -11.40 0.41
N SER A 149 -15.33 -11.49 0.80
CA SER A 149 -15.75 -12.33 1.93
C SER A 149 -15.38 -13.81 1.74
N LEU A 150 -15.42 -14.30 0.49
CA LEU A 150 -15.08 -15.68 0.13
C LEU A 150 -13.63 -16.06 0.44
N PHE A 151 -12.72 -15.09 0.51
CA PHE A 151 -11.28 -15.33 0.69
C PHE A 151 -10.75 -14.84 2.04
N THR A 152 -11.61 -14.36 2.93
CA THR A 152 -11.19 -13.75 4.21
C THR A 152 -10.35 -14.72 5.03
N ALA A 153 -10.81 -15.97 5.20
CA ALA A 153 -10.12 -16.98 5.98
C ALA A 153 -8.72 -17.35 5.41
N GLN A 154 -8.56 -17.28 4.09
CA GLN A 154 -7.28 -17.55 3.43
C GLN A 154 -6.35 -16.34 3.50
N LYS A 155 -6.89 -15.12 3.45
CA LYS A 155 -6.13 -13.87 3.51
C LYS A 155 -5.56 -13.57 4.89
N ASP A 156 -6.29 -13.90 5.96
CA ASP A 156 -5.87 -13.60 7.34
C ASP A 156 -4.51 -14.21 7.71
N GLU A 157 -4.20 -15.39 7.17
CA GLU A 157 -2.95 -16.12 7.42
C GLU A 157 -2.08 -16.29 6.17
N TYR A 158 -2.42 -15.60 5.07
CA TYR A 158 -1.72 -15.73 3.79
C TYR A 158 -0.21 -15.47 3.94
N ILE A 159 0.16 -14.50 4.76
CA ILE A 159 1.54 -14.06 4.92
C ILE A 159 2.38 -15.10 5.66
N GLU A 160 1.81 -15.75 6.67
CA GLU A 160 2.46 -16.83 7.41
C GLU A 160 2.77 -18.01 6.47
N HIS A 161 1.85 -18.31 5.55
CA HIS A 161 2.02 -19.34 4.52
C HIS A 161 3.06 -18.95 3.48
N GLU A 162 3.05 -17.70 3.00
CA GLU A 162 4.03 -17.19 2.04
C GLU A 162 5.45 -17.25 2.61
N GLN A 163 5.64 -16.81 3.86
CA GLN A 163 6.93 -16.90 4.52
C GLN A 163 7.39 -18.35 4.76
N ALA A 164 6.47 -19.22 5.18
CA ALA A 164 6.77 -20.63 5.38
C ALA A 164 7.15 -21.32 4.06
N SER A 165 6.47 -20.97 2.96
CA SER A 165 6.79 -21.43 1.61
C SER A 165 8.20 -21.03 1.18
N LEU A 166 8.57 -19.75 1.30
CA LEU A 166 9.94 -19.29 0.96
C LEU A 166 11.00 -19.98 1.82
N ARG A 167 10.76 -20.13 3.13
CA ARG A 167 11.68 -20.88 4.02
C ARG A 167 11.83 -22.33 3.59
N GLN A 168 10.74 -22.97 3.19
CA GLN A 168 10.73 -24.35 2.72
C GLN A 168 11.52 -24.51 1.42
N LEU A 169 11.28 -23.63 0.44
CA LEU A 169 11.97 -23.61 -0.85
C LEU A 169 13.49 -23.41 -0.69
N TYR A 170 13.90 -22.43 0.11
CA TYR A 170 15.32 -22.17 0.33
C TYR A 170 16.01 -23.32 1.05
N LYS A 171 15.37 -23.88 2.09
CA LYS A 171 15.91 -25.02 2.81
C LYS A 171 16.11 -26.21 1.88
N ALA A 172 15.10 -26.56 1.09
CA ALA A 172 15.16 -27.67 0.15
C ALA A 172 16.28 -27.49 -0.88
N LYS A 173 16.44 -26.29 -1.46
CA LYS A 173 17.50 -26.04 -2.43
C LYS A 173 18.89 -26.08 -1.82
N VAL A 174 19.05 -25.58 -0.59
CA VAL A 174 20.33 -25.67 0.13
C VAL A 174 20.70 -27.14 0.42
N GLU A 175 19.72 -27.97 0.79
CA GLU A 175 19.92 -29.41 0.99
C GLU A 175 20.29 -30.13 -0.31
N GLU A 176 19.63 -29.80 -1.43
CA GLU A 176 19.96 -30.28 -2.78
C GLU A 176 21.42 -29.96 -3.13
N LEU A 177 21.85 -28.71 -2.93
CA LEU A 177 23.22 -28.28 -3.21
C LEU A 177 24.25 -28.98 -2.32
N HIS A 178 23.92 -29.22 -1.04
CA HIS A 178 24.80 -29.98 -0.16
C HIS A 178 24.94 -31.43 -0.62
N ALA A 179 23.86 -32.06 -1.10
CA ALA A 179 23.89 -33.42 -1.62
C ALA A 179 24.70 -33.53 -2.93
N GLU A 180 24.55 -32.58 -3.85
CA GLU A 180 25.33 -32.51 -5.10
C GLU A 180 26.83 -32.37 -4.82
N ASN A 181 27.19 -31.54 -3.83
CA ASN A 181 28.58 -31.29 -3.47
C ASN A 181 29.24 -32.53 -2.81
N GLN A 182 28.47 -33.32 -2.05
CA GLN A 182 28.94 -34.58 -1.45
C GLN A 182 29.14 -35.69 -2.50
N GLN A 183 28.20 -35.83 -3.44
CA GLN A 183 28.32 -36.81 -4.54
C GLN A 183 29.47 -36.50 -5.51
N SER A 184 29.83 -35.22 -5.65
CA SER A 184 31.01 -34.80 -6.43
C SER A 184 32.34 -35.22 -5.77
N SER A 185 32.37 -35.39 -4.44
CA SER A 185 33.59 -35.75 -3.71
C SER A 185 33.87 -37.26 -3.67
N GLU A 186 32.83 -38.10 -3.69
CA GLU A 186 32.99 -39.58 -3.67
C GLU A 186 33.39 -40.18 -5.03
N SER A 187 33.06 -39.51 -6.15
CA SER A 187 33.43 -39.97 -7.50
C SER A 187 34.88 -39.64 -7.90
N SER A 188 35.60 -38.84 -7.09
CA SER A 188 37.00 -38.44 -7.32
C SER A 188 38.02 -39.44 -6.72
N GLY A 189 37.64 -40.73 -6.67
CA GLY A 189 38.43 -41.82 -6.08
C GLY A 189 39.37 -42.57 -7.03
N THR A 190 39.51 -42.16 -8.30
CA THR A 190 40.49 -42.78 -9.23
C THR A 190 41.39 -41.73 -9.89
N ILE A 191 42.67 -41.86 -9.57
CA ILE A 191 43.81 -41.00 -9.91
C ILE A 191 43.90 -40.76 -11.43
N GLY A 192 43.79 -39.49 -11.86
CA GLY A 192 43.99 -39.08 -13.25
C GLY A 192 44.08 -37.56 -13.38
N ARG A 193 45.31 -37.06 -13.48
CA ARG A 193 45.70 -35.63 -13.42
C ARG A 193 45.41 -34.89 -14.73
N SER A 194 44.16 -34.48 -15.00
CA SER A 194 43.81 -33.47 -16.03
C SER A 194 42.32 -33.10 -16.11
N LYS A 195 41.70 -32.51 -15.08
CA LYS A 195 40.33 -31.95 -15.15
C LYS A 195 40.09 -30.79 -14.16
N GLY A 196 40.76 -29.65 -14.36
CA GLY A 196 40.52 -28.43 -13.54
C GLY A 196 39.44 -27.50 -14.10
N ALA A 197 39.26 -27.46 -15.42
CA ALA A 197 38.38 -26.49 -16.08
C ALA A 197 36.90 -26.92 -16.19
N ALA A 198 36.63 -28.23 -16.31
CA ALA A 198 35.27 -28.75 -16.49
C ALA A 198 34.44 -28.73 -15.18
N ILE A 199 35.10 -28.90 -14.02
CA ILE A 199 34.45 -28.89 -12.70
C ILE A 199 34.07 -27.46 -12.28
N ALA A 200 34.92 -26.48 -12.60
CA ALA A 200 34.65 -25.07 -12.34
C ALA A 200 33.45 -24.54 -13.15
N SER A 201 33.34 -24.94 -14.43
CA SER A 201 32.23 -24.53 -15.30
C SER A 201 30.87 -25.07 -14.84
N SER A 202 30.79 -26.33 -14.39
CA SER A 202 29.54 -26.92 -13.89
C SER A 202 29.12 -26.34 -12.53
N GLN A 203 30.06 -26.12 -11.61
CA GLN A 203 29.78 -25.43 -10.33
C GLN A 203 29.34 -23.98 -10.53
N GLN A 204 29.90 -23.27 -11.52
CA GLN A 204 29.46 -21.93 -11.90
C GLN A 204 28.04 -21.91 -12.48
N GLN A 205 27.69 -22.89 -13.32
CA GLN A 205 26.35 -22.99 -13.92
C GLN A 205 25.27 -23.33 -12.89
N ILE A 206 25.59 -24.19 -11.91
CA ILE A 206 24.73 -24.51 -10.78
C ILE A 206 24.49 -23.26 -9.91
N SER A 207 25.55 -22.51 -9.60
CA SER A 207 25.44 -21.29 -8.77
C SER A 207 24.57 -20.21 -9.40
N VAL A 208 24.65 -20.01 -10.72
CA VAL A 208 23.77 -19.07 -11.44
C VAL A 208 22.32 -19.55 -11.42
N THR A 209 22.08 -20.84 -11.70
CA THR A 209 20.73 -21.41 -11.74
C THR A 209 20.01 -21.32 -10.38
N VAL A 210 20.72 -21.59 -9.28
CA VAL A 210 20.21 -21.45 -7.91
C VAL A 210 19.76 -20.02 -7.62
N VAL A 211 20.56 -19.04 -8.04
CA VAL A 211 20.23 -17.63 -7.80
C VAL A 211 19.03 -17.21 -8.64
N THR A 212 18.95 -17.63 -9.91
CA THR A 212 17.78 -17.39 -10.76
C THR A 212 16.52 -18.00 -10.15
N GLU A 213 16.59 -19.22 -9.60
CA GLU A 213 15.45 -19.85 -8.91
C GLU A 213 15.03 -19.08 -7.65
N PHE A 214 15.98 -18.61 -6.84
CA PHE A 214 15.69 -17.85 -5.63
C PHE A 214 15.08 -16.49 -5.96
N VAL A 215 15.63 -15.78 -6.94
CA VAL A 215 15.09 -14.51 -7.42
C VAL A 215 13.67 -14.72 -7.94
N HIS A 216 13.45 -15.76 -8.75
CA HIS A 216 12.14 -16.07 -9.29
C HIS A 216 11.11 -16.36 -8.20
N TRP A 217 11.45 -17.14 -7.16
CA TRP A 217 10.54 -17.41 -6.04
C TRP A 217 10.16 -16.14 -5.26
N ASN A 218 11.09 -15.20 -5.12
CA ASN A 218 10.81 -13.92 -4.48
C ASN A 218 9.96 -13.00 -5.35
N GLU A 219 10.26 -12.92 -6.64
CA GLU A 219 9.44 -12.17 -7.59
C GLU A 219 8.00 -12.68 -7.58
N GLU A 220 7.81 -14.00 -7.60
CA GLU A 220 6.49 -14.61 -7.56
C GLU A 220 5.77 -14.35 -6.24
N ALA A 221 6.47 -14.42 -5.10
CA ALA A 221 5.92 -14.09 -3.79
C ALA A 221 5.51 -12.62 -3.69
N ILE A 222 6.32 -11.69 -4.21
CA ILE A 222 6.00 -10.27 -4.27
C ILE A 222 4.79 -10.02 -5.16
N SER A 223 4.72 -10.67 -6.32
CA SER A 223 3.58 -10.58 -7.24
C SER A 223 2.29 -11.02 -6.56
N ARG A 224 2.28 -12.17 -5.87
CA ARG A 224 1.12 -12.63 -5.09
C ARG A 224 0.79 -11.68 -3.95
N CYS A 225 1.79 -11.20 -3.20
CA CYS A 225 1.54 -10.22 -2.13
C CYS A 225 0.92 -8.95 -2.70
N THR A 226 1.38 -8.48 -3.85
CA THR A 226 0.84 -7.31 -4.55
C THR A 226 -0.58 -7.57 -5.04
N LEU A 227 -0.91 -8.76 -5.53
CA LEU A 227 -2.29 -9.12 -5.91
C LEU A 227 -3.24 -8.97 -4.71
N PHE A 228 -2.85 -9.45 -3.53
CA PHE A 228 -3.65 -9.32 -2.32
C PHE A 228 -3.58 -7.92 -1.68
N SER A 229 -2.55 -7.11 -1.99
CA SER A 229 -2.36 -5.74 -1.48
C SER A 229 -2.96 -4.65 -2.37
N SER A 230 -2.91 -4.80 -3.69
CA SER A 230 -3.47 -3.88 -4.70
C SER A 230 -4.99 -3.79 -4.63
N GLN A 231 -5.64 -4.78 -4.02
CA GLN A 231 -7.06 -4.68 -3.68
C GLN A 231 -7.31 -4.05 -2.31
N ALA A 232 -6.32 -3.96 -1.43
CA ALA A 232 -6.39 -3.05 -0.29
C ALA A 232 -6.37 -1.57 -0.76
N GLU A 233 -5.92 -1.31 -1.99
CA GLU A 233 -6.01 -0.03 -2.73
C GLU A 233 -7.46 0.26 -3.20
N ALA A 234 -8.23 -0.75 -3.63
CA ALA A 234 -9.68 -0.65 -3.88
C ALA A 234 -10.46 -0.49 -2.57
N ALA A 235 -9.98 -1.18 -1.53
CA ALA A 235 -10.54 -1.11 -0.21
C ALA A 235 -10.25 0.25 0.46
N ALA A 236 -9.28 1.06 0.01
CA ALA A 236 -9.13 2.43 0.49
C ALA A 236 -10.41 3.27 0.30
N ALA A 237 -11.32 2.86 -0.58
CA ALA A 237 -12.66 3.44 -0.65
C ALA A 237 -13.53 3.07 0.58
N ALA A 238 -13.45 1.85 1.12
CA ALA A 238 -14.14 1.35 2.33
C ALA A 238 -13.40 1.75 3.61
N GLY A 239 -13.82 2.88 4.19
CA GLY A 239 -13.19 3.54 5.33
C GLY A 239 -12.70 2.61 6.45
N GLU A 240 -11.45 2.87 6.88
CA GLU A 240 -10.77 2.35 8.08
C GLU A 240 -10.30 0.89 8.07
N SER A 241 -11.17 -0.10 7.84
CA SER A 241 -10.77 -1.54 7.87
C SER A 241 -9.71 -1.83 6.81
N SER A 242 -9.94 -1.28 5.62
CA SER A 242 -9.08 -1.41 4.47
C SER A 242 -7.76 -0.67 4.56
N PHE A 243 -7.77 0.52 5.19
CA PHE A 243 -6.54 1.24 5.49
C PHE A 243 -5.65 0.40 6.40
N ARG A 244 -6.23 -0.24 7.42
CA ARG A 244 -5.50 -1.17 8.29
C ARG A 244 -4.94 -2.36 7.52
N SER A 245 -5.76 -3.02 6.68
CA SER A 245 -5.31 -4.14 5.85
C SER A 245 -4.17 -3.75 4.90
N PHE A 246 -4.26 -2.59 4.25
CA PHE A 246 -3.19 -2.08 3.39
C PHE A 246 -1.91 -1.81 4.18
N MET A 247 -2.00 -1.15 5.33
CA MET A 247 -0.84 -0.87 6.17
C MET A 247 -0.14 -2.16 6.61
N VAL A 248 -0.90 -3.18 7.03
CA VAL A 248 -0.35 -4.52 7.31
C VAL A 248 0.36 -5.07 6.08
N ALA A 249 -0.26 -5.02 4.90
CA ALA A 249 0.34 -5.52 3.69
C ALA A 249 1.68 -4.84 3.33
N VAL A 250 1.77 -3.51 3.50
CA VAL A 250 3.03 -2.76 3.33
C VAL A 250 4.09 -3.22 4.34
N GLN A 251 3.74 -3.39 5.62
CA GLN A 251 4.66 -3.91 6.65
C GLN A 251 5.18 -5.30 6.32
N ARG A 252 4.34 -6.16 5.74
CA ARG A 252 4.72 -7.51 5.36
C ARG A 252 5.61 -7.52 4.12
N CYS A 253 5.30 -6.71 3.11
CA CYS A 253 6.18 -6.51 1.95
C CYS A 253 7.57 -6.02 2.38
N ALA A 254 7.61 -5.03 3.28
CA ALA A 254 8.82 -4.53 3.91
C ALA A 254 9.64 -5.64 4.60
N SER A 255 8.96 -6.52 5.36
CA SER A 255 9.61 -7.65 6.03
C SER A 255 10.18 -8.67 5.04
N SER A 256 9.44 -8.98 3.98
CA SER A 256 9.89 -9.89 2.92
C SER A 256 11.14 -9.36 2.21
N VAL A 257 11.15 -8.08 1.83
CA VAL A 257 12.32 -7.42 1.23
C VAL A 257 13.54 -7.50 2.16
N ALA A 258 13.37 -7.24 3.45
CA ALA A 258 14.45 -7.33 4.42
C ALA A 258 15.03 -8.76 4.52
N ILE A 259 14.18 -9.79 4.52
CA ILE A 259 14.62 -11.20 4.52
C ILE A 259 15.43 -11.51 3.26
N VAL A 260 14.99 -11.06 2.09
CA VAL A 260 15.69 -11.27 0.81
C VAL A 260 17.05 -10.60 0.81
N GLN A 261 17.11 -9.32 1.20
CA GLN A 261 18.37 -8.57 1.31
C GLN A 261 19.34 -9.26 2.27
N GLN A 262 18.85 -9.71 3.41
CA GLN A 262 19.67 -10.37 4.44
C GLN A 262 20.19 -11.73 3.95
N HIS A 263 19.37 -12.52 3.26
CA HIS A 263 19.78 -13.81 2.71
C HIS A 263 20.79 -13.64 1.57
N PHE A 264 20.55 -12.67 0.69
CA PHE A 264 21.48 -12.33 -0.38
C PHE A 264 22.86 -11.93 0.18
N ALA A 265 22.87 -11.02 1.16
CA ALA A 265 24.10 -10.52 1.77
C ALA A 265 24.87 -11.62 2.52
N ASN A 266 24.18 -12.47 3.29
CA ASN A 266 24.85 -13.44 4.15
C ASN A 266 25.24 -14.73 3.43
N THR A 267 24.49 -15.16 2.42
CA THR A 267 24.66 -16.49 1.84
C THR A 267 25.06 -16.39 0.38
N ILE A 268 24.20 -15.78 -0.44
CA ILE A 268 24.34 -15.80 -1.91
C ILE A 268 25.58 -15.01 -2.36
N SER A 269 25.81 -13.83 -1.78
CA SER A 269 26.91 -12.95 -2.17
C SER A 269 28.26 -13.68 -2.14
N ARG A 270 28.52 -14.48 -1.10
CA ARG A 270 29.79 -15.22 -0.96
C ARG A 270 29.96 -16.34 -1.99
N LEU A 271 28.86 -16.95 -2.42
CA LEU A 271 28.85 -18.01 -3.43
C LEU A 271 29.03 -17.45 -4.85
N LEU A 272 28.66 -16.18 -5.07
CA LEU A 272 28.76 -15.52 -6.37
C LEU A 272 30.10 -14.81 -6.62
N LEU A 273 30.85 -14.45 -5.57
CA LEU A 273 32.16 -13.78 -5.70
C LEU A 273 33.18 -14.50 -6.61
N PRO A 274 33.26 -15.84 -6.66
CA PRO A 274 34.17 -16.55 -7.55
C PRO A 274 33.72 -16.61 -9.02
N VAL A 275 32.56 -16.05 -9.36
CA VAL A 275 31.98 -16.10 -10.70
C VAL A 275 31.98 -14.69 -11.31
N ASP A 276 32.82 -14.49 -12.32
CA ASP A 276 32.96 -13.19 -12.99
C ASP A 276 31.60 -12.67 -13.48
N GLY A 277 31.22 -11.46 -13.03
CA GLY A 277 30.00 -10.77 -13.42
C GLY A 277 28.69 -11.28 -12.77
N ALA A 278 28.65 -12.49 -12.20
CA ALA A 278 27.40 -13.05 -11.66
C ALA A 278 26.91 -12.31 -10.41
N HIS A 279 27.82 -11.86 -9.55
CA HIS A 279 27.45 -11.03 -8.40
C HIS A 279 26.82 -9.70 -8.84
N ALA A 280 27.41 -9.04 -9.84
CA ALA A 280 26.91 -7.76 -10.35
C ALA A 280 25.54 -7.90 -11.01
N SER A 281 25.36 -8.90 -11.87
CA SER A 281 24.07 -9.20 -12.52
C SER A 281 22.98 -9.54 -11.50
N SER A 282 23.30 -10.33 -10.47
CA SER A 282 22.33 -10.68 -9.42
C SER A 282 21.96 -9.48 -8.55
N CYS A 283 22.90 -8.57 -8.28
CA CYS A 283 22.62 -7.30 -7.60
C CYS A 283 21.68 -6.41 -8.44
N GLU A 284 21.87 -6.36 -9.76
CA GLU A 284 21.05 -5.55 -10.66
C GLU A 284 19.61 -6.06 -10.76
N GLU A 285 19.42 -7.39 -10.88
CA GLU A 285 18.09 -7.99 -10.89
C GLU A 285 17.38 -7.80 -9.54
N MET A 286 18.08 -8.02 -8.42
CA MET A 286 17.54 -7.79 -7.09
C MET A 286 17.13 -6.32 -6.90
N ALA A 287 17.93 -5.37 -7.36
CA ALA A 287 17.61 -3.94 -7.32
C ALA A 287 16.37 -3.61 -8.16
N THR A 288 16.24 -4.21 -9.34
CA THR A 288 15.08 -4.01 -10.23
C THR A 288 13.78 -4.52 -9.60
N ALA A 289 13.79 -5.73 -9.06
CA ALA A 289 12.63 -6.32 -8.39
C ALA A 289 12.22 -5.51 -7.14
N MET A 290 13.21 -5.08 -6.34
CA MET A 290 12.96 -4.23 -5.17
C MET A 290 12.35 -2.89 -5.58
N SER A 291 12.90 -2.23 -6.61
CA SER A 291 12.38 -0.95 -7.08
C SER A 291 10.92 -1.03 -7.54
N SER A 292 10.53 -2.14 -8.19
CA SER A 292 9.13 -2.39 -8.58
C SER A 292 8.19 -2.52 -7.38
N ALA A 293 8.60 -3.31 -6.37
CA ALA A 293 7.83 -3.51 -5.14
C ALA A 293 7.69 -2.21 -4.35
N GLU A 294 8.77 -1.44 -4.25
CA GLU A 294 8.78 -0.11 -3.64
C GLU A 294 7.83 0.83 -4.37
N GLY A 295 7.90 0.91 -5.71
CA GLY A 295 7.03 1.75 -6.52
C GLY A 295 5.54 1.46 -6.29
N SER A 296 5.18 0.19 -6.21
CA SER A 296 3.81 -0.25 -5.94
C SER A 296 3.34 0.13 -4.53
N ALA A 297 4.16 -0.13 -3.51
CA ALA A 297 3.85 0.26 -2.13
C ALA A 297 3.72 1.78 -1.99
N CYS A 298 4.60 2.53 -2.66
CA CYS A 298 4.61 3.99 -2.62
C CYS A 298 3.35 4.59 -3.24
N LYS A 299 2.89 4.02 -4.37
CA LYS A 299 1.64 4.42 -5.02
C LYS A 299 0.44 4.19 -4.10
N GLY A 300 0.35 3.02 -3.47
CA GLY A 300 -0.75 2.73 -2.54
C GLY A 300 -0.73 3.63 -1.30
N LEU A 301 0.45 3.94 -0.75
CA LEU A 301 0.60 4.90 0.36
C LEU A 301 0.13 6.30 -0.03
N GLN A 302 0.46 6.74 -1.25
CA GLN A 302 0.04 8.03 -1.79
C GLN A 302 -1.49 8.12 -1.91
N GLN A 303 -2.13 7.06 -2.40
CA GLN A 303 -3.59 6.97 -2.47
C GLN A 303 -4.26 6.90 -1.09
N CYS A 304 -3.63 6.27 -0.11
CA CYS A 304 -4.09 6.29 1.29
C CYS A 304 -4.13 7.73 1.85
N ILE A 305 -3.10 8.54 1.58
CA ILE A 305 -3.09 9.95 1.97
C ILE A 305 -4.23 10.71 1.30
N GLU A 306 -4.46 10.48 0.00
CA GLU A 306 -5.56 11.13 -0.74
C GLU A 306 -6.92 10.79 -0.15
N THR A 307 -7.15 9.53 0.17
CA THR A 307 -8.39 9.06 0.80
C THR A 307 -8.60 9.68 2.18
N VAL A 308 -7.57 9.62 3.04
CA VAL A 308 -7.64 10.22 4.37
C VAL A 308 -7.96 11.70 4.28
N MET A 309 -7.31 12.41 3.35
CA MET A 309 -7.54 13.84 3.15
C MET A 309 -8.93 14.15 2.57
N ALA A 310 -9.46 13.32 1.67
CA ALA A 310 -10.82 13.48 1.16
C ALA A 310 -11.87 13.40 2.30
N GLU A 311 -11.69 12.46 3.23
CA GLU A 311 -12.57 12.34 4.40
C GLU A 311 -12.40 13.52 5.37
N VAL A 312 -11.17 14.00 5.58
CA VAL A 312 -10.92 15.24 6.34
C VAL A 312 -11.67 16.42 5.70
N GLU A 313 -11.57 16.60 4.39
CA GLU A 313 -12.27 17.67 3.67
C GLU A 313 -13.80 17.54 3.78
N ARG A 314 -14.33 16.32 3.72
CA ARG A 314 -15.75 16.03 3.90
C ARG A 314 -16.21 16.37 5.32
N LEU A 315 -15.49 15.93 6.35
CA LEU A 315 -15.78 16.23 7.76
C LEU A 315 -15.74 17.74 8.02
N LEU A 316 -14.70 18.42 7.56
CA LEU A 316 -14.59 19.87 7.66
C LEU A 316 -15.78 20.57 7.00
N SER A 317 -16.17 20.13 5.79
CA SER A 317 -17.28 20.74 5.04
C SER A 317 -18.65 20.48 5.67
N ALA A 318 -18.84 19.32 6.30
CA ALA A 318 -20.11 18.93 6.92
C ALA A 318 -20.29 19.57 8.31
N GLU A 319 -19.21 19.70 9.08
CA GLU A 319 -19.27 20.00 10.51
C GLU A 319 -18.90 21.46 10.82
N GLN A 320 -18.10 22.12 9.98
CA GLN A 320 -17.65 23.50 10.22
C GLN A 320 -18.62 24.51 9.62
N LYS A 321 -19.19 25.39 10.46
CA LYS A 321 -20.21 26.37 10.08
C LYS A 321 -19.70 27.80 10.26
N ALA A 322 -20.25 28.73 9.48
CA ALA A 322 -19.85 30.14 9.55
C ALA A 322 -19.92 30.76 10.98
N PRO A 323 -20.92 30.45 11.82
CA PRO A 323 -21.00 30.96 13.19
C PRO A 323 -19.85 30.50 14.09
N ASP A 324 -19.13 29.42 13.76
CA ASP A 324 -18.01 28.94 14.58
C ASP A 324 -16.88 29.96 14.64
N TYR A 325 -16.67 30.71 13.55
CA TYR A 325 -15.62 31.74 13.45
C TYR A 325 -16.18 33.17 13.41
N ARG A 326 -17.50 33.32 13.50
CA ARG A 326 -18.19 34.60 13.52
C ARG A 326 -19.49 34.50 14.29
N SER A 327 -19.40 34.46 15.61
CA SER A 327 -20.58 34.52 16.48
C SER A 327 -21.22 35.91 16.38
N PRO A 328 -22.56 36.02 16.20
CA PRO A 328 -23.27 37.29 16.24
C PRO A 328 -23.39 37.88 17.65
N ASP A 329 -23.16 37.06 18.68
CA ASP A 329 -23.21 37.45 20.08
C ASP A 329 -21.77 37.63 20.61
N ASP A 330 -21.21 38.82 20.38
CA ASP A 330 -19.90 39.21 20.94
C ASP A 330 -19.99 39.49 22.47
N GLY A 331 -21.18 39.32 23.09
CA GLY A 331 -21.48 39.68 24.49
C GLY A 331 -21.54 38.53 25.49
N ILE A 332 -21.76 37.28 25.05
CA ILE A 332 -21.59 36.08 25.91
C ILE A 332 -20.15 35.61 25.72
N GLY A 333 -19.42 35.43 26.83
CA GLY A 333 -17.96 35.25 26.83
C GLY A 333 -17.43 34.23 25.81
N PRO A 334 -16.19 34.41 25.32
CA PRO A 334 -15.64 33.62 24.22
C PRO A 334 -15.66 32.12 24.50
N ASP A 335 -16.22 31.33 23.58
CA ASP A 335 -16.11 29.87 23.61
C ASP A 335 -14.67 29.47 23.29
N HIS A 336 -13.95 29.00 24.30
CA HIS A 336 -12.55 28.60 24.22
C HIS A 336 -12.36 27.14 23.78
N ARG A 337 -13.44 26.41 23.46
CA ARG A 337 -13.36 25.03 23.01
C ARG A 337 -13.01 24.95 21.52
N ALA A 338 -12.34 23.85 21.16
CA ALA A 338 -12.18 23.49 19.76
C ALA A 338 -13.56 23.32 19.11
N THR A 339 -13.63 23.61 17.82
CA THR A 339 -14.85 23.43 17.03
C THR A 339 -15.21 21.94 16.92
N ASN A 340 -16.50 21.64 16.73
CA ASN A 340 -16.93 20.25 16.55
C ASN A 340 -16.26 19.59 15.33
N ALA A 341 -16.01 20.35 14.26
CA ALA A 341 -15.28 19.83 13.11
C ALA A 341 -13.84 19.47 13.48
N CYS A 342 -13.14 20.32 14.23
CA CYS A 342 -11.79 20.02 14.73
C CYS A 342 -11.75 18.73 15.54
N SER A 343 -12.62 18.60 16.55
CA SER A 343 -12.67 17.39 17.37
C SER A 343 -13.00 16.14 16.54
N ARG A 344 -13.92 16.23 15.57
CA ARG A 344 -14.27 15.10 14.68
C ARG A 344 -13.12 14.69 13.76
N VAL A 345 -12.41 15.66 13.18
CA VAL A 345 -11.23 15.38 12.34
C VAL A 345 -10.12 14.74 13.17
N VAL A 346 -9.79 15.27 14.35
CA VAL A 346 -8.74 14.71 15.22
C VAL A 346 -9.09 13.30 15.68
N ALA A 347 -10.35 13.04 16.03
CA ALA A 347 -10.82 11.70 16.40
C ALA A 347 -10.71 10.72 15.23
N TYR A 348 -11.13 11.12 14.02
CA TYR A 348 -10.98 10.32 12.81
C TYR A 348 -9.52 10.00 12.51
N LEU A 349 -8.65 11.02 12.48
CA LEU A 349 -7.23 10.85 12.18
C LEU A 349 -6.52 9.99 13.23
N SER A 350 -6.84 10.18 14.52
CA SER A 350 -6.26 9.36 15.60
C SER A 350 -6.56 7.89 15.44
N ARG A 351 -7.78 7.58 14.98
CA ARG A 351 -8.24 6.21 14.80
C ARG A 351 -7.68 5.59 13.52
N VAL A 352 -7.76 6.27 12.38
CA VAL A 352 -7.29 5.71 11.10
C VAL A 352 -5.77 5.53 11.06
N LEU A 353 -5.01 6.47 11.63
CA LEU A 353 -3.55 6.42 11.58
C LEU A 353 -2.91 5.45 12.58
N GLU A 354 -3.68 4.86 13.50
CA GLU A 354 -3.17 3.86 14.43
C GLU A 354 -2.43 2.72 13.69
N ALA A 355 -3.03 2.21 12.61
CA ALA A 355 -2.43 1.17 11.79
C ALA A 355 -1.14 1.63 11.09
N ALA A 356 -1.08 2.90 10.63
CA ALA A 356 0.12 3.45 10.01
C ALA A 356 1.25 3.62 11.03
N PHE A 357 0.94 3.99 12.27
CA PHE A 357 1.93 4.11 13.34
C PHE A 357 2.58 2.78 13.71
N THR A 358 1.84 1.66 13.60
CA THR A 358 2.34 0.32 13.94
C THR A 358 2.97 -0.39 12.74
N ALA A 359 2.50 -0.12 11.53
CA ALA A 359 2.92 -0.84 10.33
C ALA A 359 4.16 -0.25 9.65
N LEU A 360 4.27 1.08 9.64
CA LEU A 360 5.40 1.77 9.02
C LEU A 360 6.50 2.02 10.04
N GLU A 361 7.74 1.84 9.63
CA GLU A 361 8.92 2.05 10.47
C GLU A 361 9.97 2.93 9.78
N GLY A 362 10.91 3.45 10.57
CA GLY A 362 12.07 4.20 10.08
C GLY A 362 11.73 5.38 9.16
N LEU A 363 12.50 5.51 8.08
CA LEU A 363 12.35 6.60 7.12
C LEU A 363 11.03 6.55 6.34
N ASN A 364 10.43 5.36 6.18
CA ASN A 364 9.16 5.20 5.47
C ASN A 364 8.01 5.79 6.26
N LYS A 365 7.98 5.52 7.57
CA LYS A 365 7.05 6.16 8.50
C LYS A 365 7.20 7.67 8.49
N GLN A 366 8.44 8.15 8.55
CA GLN A 366 8.73 9.59 8.54
C GLN A 366 8.27 10.27 7.25
N ALA A 367 8.58 9.70 6.09
CA ALA A 367 8.16 10.24 4.80
C ALA A 367 6.62 10.31 4.66
N PHE A 368 5.93 9.21 5.01
CA PHE A 368 4.47 9.13 4.95
C PHE A 368 3.81 10.19 5.86
N LEU A 369 4.24 10.27 7.12
CA LEU A 369 3.65 11.21 8.09
C LEU A 369 4.00 12.67 7.77
N THR A 370 5.18 12.92 7.20
CA THR A 370 5.57 14.26 6.72
C THR A 370 4.65 14.72 5.60
N GLU A 371 4.42 13.88 4.59
CA GLU A 371 3.55 14.21 3.46
C GLU A 371 2.10 14.40 3.91
N LEU A 372 1.59 13.51 4.76
CA LEU A 372 0.25 13.63 5.34
C LEU A 372 0.11 14.93 6.15
N GLY A 373 1.08 15.25 7.00
CA GLY A 373 1.10 16.49 7.79
C GLY A 373 1.10 17.75 6.92
N ASN A 374 1.88 17.73 5.83
CA ASN A 374 1.90 18.82 4.85
C ASN A 374 0.55 18.97 4.12
N ARG A 375 -0.08 17.85 3.73
CA ARG A 375 -1.39 17.85 3.08
C ARG A 375 -2.49 18.34 4.02
N LEU A 376 -2.47 17.89 5.28
CA LEU A 376 -3.39 18.33 6.32
C LEU A 376 -3.29 19.83 6.53
N GLN A 377 -2.08 20.35 6.72
CA GLN A 377 -1.83 21.78 6.88
C GLN A 377 -2.38 22.60 5.71
N LYS A 378 -2.10 22.17 4.47
CA LYS A 378 -2.60 22.82 3.26
C LYS A 378 -4.11 22.74 3.14
N GLY A 379 -4.70 21.58 3.42
CA GLY A 379 -6.14 21.34 3.41
C GLY A 379 -6.88 22.23 4.42
N LEU A 380 -6.35 22.36 5.64
CA LEU A 380 -6.87 23.23 6.68
C LEU A 380 -6.83 24.70 6.26
N ILE A 381 -5.70 25.18 5.71
CA ILE A 381 -5.63 26.54 5.15
C ILE A 381 -6.72 26.74 4.09
N ASN A 382 -6.80 25.85 3.10
CA ASN A 382 -7.78 25.96 2.02
C ASN A 382 -9.22 25.95 2.53
N HIS A 383 -9.49 25.19 3.60
CA HIS A 383 -10.80 25.16 4.23
C HIS A 383 -11.11 26.47 4.96
N TRP A 384 -10.23 26.91 5.86
CA TRP A 384 -10.43 28.15 6.62
C TRP A 384 -10.54 29.38 5.71
N GLN A 385 -9.89 29.38 4.54
CA GLN A 385 -9.98 30.43 3.51
C GLN A 385 -11.41 30.78 3.10
N LYS A 386 -12.35 29.85 3.31
CA LYS A 386 -13.77 30.03 2.99
C LYS A 386 -14.50 30.90 4.03
N PHE A 387 -13.90 31.16 5.20
CA PHE A 387 -14.54 31.82 6.34
C PHE A 387 -14.08 33.27 6.55
N THR A 388 -14.95 34.03 7.23
CA THR A 388 -14.67 35.36 7.78
C THR A 388 -14.57 35.26 9.30
N PHE A 389 -13.67 36.03 9.90
CA PHE A 389 -13.31 35.93 11.32
C PHE A 389 -13.55 37.25 12.04
N ASN A 390 -14.20 37.20 13.20
CA ASN A 390 -14.15 38.25 14.23
C ASN A 390 -13.11 37.89 15.32
N PRO A 391 -12.77 38.77 16.28
CA PRO A 391 -11.75 38.48 17.29
C PRO A 391 -12.02 37.21 18.12
N SER A 392 -13.28 36.99 18.51
CA SER A 392 -13.72 35.77 19.20
C SER A 392 -13.52 34.51 18.36
N GLY A 393 -13.84 34.56 17.06
CA GLY A 393 -13.55 33.49 16.11
C GLY A 393 -12.06 33.28 15.85
N GLY A 394 -11.24 34.33 15.95
CA GLY A 394 -9.79 34.23 15.93
C GLY A 394 -9.22 33.42 17.10
N LEU A 395 -9.75 33.62 18.31
CA LEU A 395 -9.42 32.79 19.48
C LEU A 395 -9.82 31.33 19.28
N ARG A 396 -10.99 31.10 18.69
CA ARG A 396 -11.50 29.75 18.41
C ARG A 396 -10.67 29.03 17.34
N LEU A 397 -10.30 29.73 16.26
CA LEU A 397 -9.34 29.24 15.26
C LEU A 397 -7.99 28.88 15.90
N LYS A 398 -7.47 29.72 16.81
CA LYS A 398 -6.21 29.44 17.51
C LYS A 398 -6.30 28.17 18.37
N ARG A 399 -7.46 27.90 18.98
CA ARG A 399 -7.70 26.63 19.68
C ARG A 399 -7.69 25.44 18.71
N ASP A 400 -8.40 25.52 17.58
CA ASP A 400 -8.38 24.48 16.56
C ASP A 400 -6.95 24.19 16.05
N ILE A 401 -6.17 25.24 15.75
CA ILE A 401 -4.76 25.10 15.31
C ILE A 401 -3.92 24.41 16.39
N THR A 402 -4.17 24.71 17.67
CA THR A 402 -3.45 24.10 18.79
C THR A 402 -3.78 22.62 18.91
N GLU A 403 -5.06 22.25 18.76
CA GLU A 403 -5.52 20.87 18.79
C GLU A 403 -4.96 20.05 17.61
N TYR A 404 -5.00 20.60 16.40
CA TYR A 404 -4.36 19.96 15.24
C TYR A 404 -2.84 19.88 15.42
N GLY A 405 -2.20 20.91 15.97
CA GLY A 405 -0.79 20.95 16.30
C GLY A 405 -0.39 19.86 17.29
N GLU A 406 -1.15 19.69 18.36
CA GLU A 406 -0.97 18.61 19.35
C GLU A 406 -1.09 17.23 18.71
N PHE A 407 -2.04 17.07 17.81
CA PHE A 407 -2.18 15.82 17.06
C PHE A 407 -0.97 15.53 16.17
N VAL A 408 -0.55 16.48 15.33
CA VAL A 408 0.55 16.25 14.36
C VAL A 408 1.92 16.11 15.03
N ARG A 409 2.12 16.62 16.26
CA ARG A 409 3.38 16.36 17.00
C ARG A 409 3.66 14.87 17.21
N ARG A 410 2.61 14.03 17.23
CA ARG A 410 2.76 12.56 17.28
C ARG A 410 3.48 12.00 16.05
N PHE A 411 3.57 12.76 14.97
CA PHE A 411 4.25 12.37 13.74
C PHE A 411 5.78 12.44 13.90
N ASN A 412 6.24 13.22 14.88
CA ASN A 412 7.66 13.48 15.13
C ASN A 412 8.35 14.05 13.87
N THR A 413 7.72 15.06 13.26
CA THR A 413 8.15 15.69 12.01
C THR A 413 8.35 17.19 12.23
N PRO A 414 9.58 17.65 12.56
CA PRO A 414 9.83 19.03 12.93
C PRO A 414 9.37 20.05 11.90
N SER A 415 9.53 19.74 10.61
CA SER A 415 9.12 20.62 9.51
C SER A 415 7.61 20.80 9.39
N VAL A 416 6.80 19.86 9.92
CA VAL A 416 5.34 19.98 10.02
C VAL A 416 4.98 20.74 11.29
N ASP A 417 5.65 20.44 12.40
CA ASP A 417 5.44 21.12 13.69
C ASP A 417 5.64 22.64 13.56
N GLU A 418 6.75 23.06 12.94
CA GLU A 418 7.05 24.46 12.64
C GLU A 418 5.92 25.13 11.83
N LYS A 419 5.30 24.42 10.87
CA LYS A 419 4.19 24.98 10.09
C LYS A 419 2.96 25.24 10.94
N PHE A 420 2.63 24.35 11.87
CA PHE A 420 1.50 24.55 12.79
C PHE A 420 1.79 25.63 13.84
N GLU A 421 3.04 25.78 14.29
CA GLU A 421 3.45 26.90 15.12
C GLU A 421 3.29 28.24 14.39
N LEU A 422 3.74 28.31 13.13
CA LEU A 422 3.56 29.49 12.28
C LEU A 422 2.08 29.82 12.07
N LEU A 423 1.22 28.81 11.86
CA LEU A 423 -0.24 29.01 11.81
C LEU A 423 -0.76 29.65 13.10
N GLY A 424 -0.29 29.19 14.26
CA GLY A 424 -0.68 29.72 15.56
C GLY A 424 -0.25 31.18 15.77
N ILE A 425 0.95 31.55 15.33
CA ILE A 425 1.43 32.93 15.35
C ILE A 425 0.56 33.80 14.42
N MET A 426 0.22 33.30 13.24
CA MET A 426 -0.62 34.02 12.27
C MET A 426 -2.06 34.20 12.77
N ALA A 427 -2.62 33.27 13.54
CA ALA A 427 -3.94 33.42 14.15
C ALA A 427 -4.02 34.62 15.11
N ASN A 428 -2.91 35.02 15.72
CA ASN A 428 -2.88 36.21 16.59
C ASN A 428 -3.24 37.50 15.85
N VAL A 429 -3.11 37.56 14.51
CA VAL A 429 -3.51 38.72 13.70
C VAL A 429 -4.98 39.09 13.91
N PHE A 430 -5.84 38.11 14.16
CA PHE A 430 -7.26 38.31 14.42
C PHE A 430 -7.55 38.79 15.85
N ILE A 431 -6.60 38.61 16.78
CA ILE A 431 -6.83 38.72 18.22
C ILE A 431 -6.19 40.00 18.79
N VAL A 432 -4.93 40.28 18.45
CA VAL A 432 -4.16 41.36 19.09
C VAL A 432 -4.49 42.73 18.50
N ALA A 433 -4.18 43.81 19.21
CA ALA A 433 -4.34 45.17 18.69
C ALA A 433 -3.32 45.44 17.56
N PRO A 434 -3.65 46.29 16.56
CA PRO A 434 -2.77 46.57 15.42
C PRO A 434 -1.36 47.05 15.82
N GLU A 435 -1.24 47.75 16.95
CA GLU A 435 0.00 48.32 17.46
C GLU A 435 0.95 47.22 17.96
N SER A 436 0.42 46.10 18.44
CA SER A 436 1.19 44.96 18.95
C SER A 436 1.67 44.01 17.84
N LEU A 437 1.14 44.12 16.62
CA LEU A 437 1.46 43.22 15.52
C LEU A 437 2.94 43.30 15.11
N SER A 438 3.49 44.52 14.98
CA SER A 438 4.88 44.70 14.50
C SER A 438 5.91 43.94 15.35
N SER A 439 5.78 44.02 16.69
CA SER A 439 6.67 43.32 17.62
C SER A 439 6.49 41.79 17.58
N LEU A 440 5.26 41.31 17.37
CA LEU A 440 4.97 39.88 17.27
C LEU A 440 5.67 39.21 16.06
N PHE A 441 5.84 39.94 14.95
CA PHE A 441 6.45 39.41 13.72
C PHE A 441 7.93 39.74 13.57
N GLU A 442 8.53 40.47 14.51
CA GLU A 442 9.98 40.72 14.50
C GLU A 442 10.78 39.42 14.68
N GLY A 443 10.29 38.49 15.51
CA GLY A 443 10.88 37.18 15.76
C GLY A 443 10.64 36.11 14.67
N THR A 444 9.87 36.42 13.61
CA THR A 444 9.51 35.44 12.57
C THR A 444 9.64 36.06 11.17
N PRO A 445 10.87 36.16 10.61
CA PRO A 445 11.15 36.92 9.39
C PRO A 445 10.39 36.41 8.15
N SER A 446 10.11 35.10 8.09
CA SER A 446 9.44 34.42 6.97
C SER A 446 8.02 34.94 6.71
N ILE A 447 7.29 35.35 7.76
CA ILE A 447 5.90 35.81 7.67
C ILE A 447 5.76 37.33 7.83
N ARG A 448 6.85 38.06 8.08
CA ARG A 448 6.85 39.50 8.39
C ARG A 448 6.19 40.34 7.29
N LYS A 449 6.48 40.05 6.02
CA LYS A 449 5.92 40.80 4.87
C LYS A 449 4.41 40.58 4.72
N ASP A 450 3.95 39.36 4.96
CA ASP A 450 2.54 39.01 4.86
C ASP A 450 1.76 39.63 6.02
N ALA A 451 2.29 39.51 7.24
CA ALA A 451 1.73 40.15 8.42
C ALA A 451 1.63 41.69 8.30
N GLN A 452 2.67 42.35 7.76
CA GLN A 452 2.66 43.81 7.53
C GLN A 452 1.65 44.25 6.45
N SER A 453 1.47 43.44 5.41
CA SER A 453 0.43 43.68 4.39
C SER A 453 -0.97 43.66 5.03
N ILE A 454 -1.17 42.80 6.02
CA ILE A 454 -2.46 42.58 6.68
C ILE A 454 -2.75 43.65 7.73
N ASP A 455 -1.74 44.06 8.52
CA ASP A 455 -1.88 45.19 9.45
C ASP A 455 -2.33 46.46 8.70
N ARG A 456 -1.70 46.77 7.56
CA ARG A 456 -2.06 47.93 6.73
C ARG A 456 -3.51 47.87 6.23
N ARG A 457 -4.00 46.67 5.90
CA ARG A 457 -5.36 46.49 5.37
C ARG A 457 -6.41 46.37 6.46
N ARG A 458 -6.08 45.82 7.62
CA ARG A 458 -6.91 45.88 8.85
C ARG A 458 -7.14 47.33 9.28
N LYS A 459 -6.14 48.20 9.11
CA LYS A 459 -6.27 49.65 9.32
C LYS A 459 -7.13 50.34 8.24
N ALA A 460 -7.21 49.78 7.04
CA ALA A 460 -7.99 50.32 5.91
C ALA A 460 -9.47 49.86 5.90
N GLN A 461 -9.76 48.63 6.35
CA GLN A 461 -11.12 48.14 6.57
C GLN A 461 -11.61 48.58 7.96
N ARG A 462 -12.47 49.60 8.04
CA ARG A 462 -13.24 49.89 9.26
C ARG A 462 -14.26 48.75 9.50
N GLY A 463 -13.85 47.62 10.07
CA GLY A 463 -14.80 46.56 10.44
C GLY A 463 -14.23 45.14 10.55
N SER A 464 -14.94 44.36 11.36
CA SER A 464 -14.77 42.99 11.89
C SER A 464 -14.57 41.83 10.89
N ASP A 465 -14.26 42.09 9.62
CA ASP A 465 -14.34 41.08 8.56
C ASP A 465 -12.97 40.79 7.95
N LEU A 466 -12.18 39.98 8.65
CA LEU A 466 -10.91 39.48 8.12
C LEU A 466 -11.10 38.05 7.56
N ARG A 467 -10.57 37.77 6.36
CA ARG A 467 -10.51 36.42 5.78
C ARG A 467 -9.09 35.90 5.81
N ILE A 468 -8.91 34.61 6.10
CA ILE A 468 -7.60 33.95 6.11
C ILE A 468 -6.98 33.81 4.70
N VAL A 469 -7.75 34.01 3.61
CA VAL A 469 -7.21 34.16 2.22
C VAL A 469 -6.18 35.29 2.15
N MET A 470 -6.37 36.34 2.96
CA MET A 470 -5.44 37.47 2.99
C MET A 470 -4.17 37.18 3.82
N LEU A 471 -4.18 36.12 4.64
CA LEU A 471 -3.05 35.70 5.47
C LEU A 471 -2.06 34.81 4.71
N PHE A 472 -2.54 33.98 3.79
CA PHE A 472 -1.74 32.99 3.07
C PHE A 472 -1.85 33.24 1.56
N SER A 473 -1.26 34.34 1.07
CA SER A 473 -1.19 34.54 -0.38
C SER A 473 -0.35 33.42 -1.01
N LYS A 474 -0.97 32.73 -1.96
CA LYS A 474 -0.62 31.43 -2.56
C LYS A 474 0.82 31.31 -3.10
N GLU A 475 1.52 32.42 -3.30
CA GLU A 475 2.77 32.50 -4.09
C GLU A 475 4.06 32.54 -3.28
N ARG A 476 4.05 32.77 -1.95
CA ARG A 476 5.29 32.90 -1.16
C ARG A 476 5.52 31.80 -0.12
N PHE A 477 4.47 31.22 0.46
CA PHE A 477 4.64 30.13 1.43
C PHE A 477 5.22 28.87 0.77
N ASN A 478 4.87 28.61 -0.51
CA ASN A 478 5.49 27.54 -1.30
C ASN A 478 6.96 27.82 -1.67
N LYS A 479 7.37 29.09 -1.82
CA LYS A 479 8.74 29.45 -2.23
C LYS A 479 9.77 29.36 -1.10
N GLY A 480 9.34 29.36 0.16
CA GLY A 480 10.23 29.20 1.33
C GLY A 480 10.54 27.74 1.69
N LEU A 481 9.94 26.76 1.00
CA LEU A 481 10.06 25.33 1.27
C LEU A 481 10.70 24.54 0.11
N ASP A 482 10.94 25.21 -1.02
CA ASP A 482 11.44 24.59 -2.25
C ASP A 482 12.98 24.48 -2.31
N ASP A 483 13.71 25.12 -1.38
CA ASP A 483 15.19 25.13 -1.40
C ASP A 483 15.84 23.96 -0.64
N GLY A 484 15.03 23.01 -0.15
CA GLY A 484 15.50 21.79 0.53
C GLY A 484 14.76 20.51 0.16
N SER A 485 13.71 20.60 -0.67
CA SER A 485 12.82 19.47 -0.98
C SER A 485 12.90 19.06 -2.45
N LYS A 486 14.10 18.84 -2.99
CA LYS A 486 14.25 18.01 -4.21
C LYS A 486 14.16 16.53 -3.84
N GLY A 487 13.04 16.15 -3.25
CA GLY A 487 12.53 14.78 -3.20
C GLY A 487 11.24 14.75 -4.01
N ARG A 488 11.34 15.05 -5.31
CA ARG A 488 10.18 15.00 -6.20
C ARG A 488 9.83 13.53 -6.41
N PHE A 489 8.65 13.15 -5.95
CA PHE A 489 8.09 11.83 -6.21
C PHE A 489 7.93 11.66 -7.73
N GLY A 490 8.70 10.72 -8.29
CA GLY A 490 8.55 10.18 -9.65
C GLY A 490 8.46 11.20 -10.79
N GLU A 491 9.59 11.60 -11.35
CA GLU A 491 9.64 11.97 -12.77
C GLU A 491 11.03 11.68 -13.33
N VAL A 492 11.25 10.47 -13.84
CA VAL A 492 12.43 10.17 -14.68
C VAL A 492 11.97 10.22 -16.12
N ARG A 493 12.18 11.39 -16.75
CA ARG A 493 12.18 11.51 -18.20
C ARG A 493 13.49 10.89 -18.67
N GLY A 494 13.39 9.81 -19.45
CA GLY A 494 14.56 9.19 -20.06
C GLY A 494 15.19 10.14 -21.07
N ASP A 495 16.49 10.35 -20.97
CA ASP A 495 17.28 10.90 -22.07
C ASP A 495 18.53 10.06 -22.29
N ARG A 496 18.69 9.65 -23.55
CA ARG A 496 19.87 8.99 -24.12
C ARG A 496 20.80 10.06 -24.69
N SER A 497 22.07 10.05 -24.31
CA SER A 497 23.19 10.61 -25.12
C SER A 497 24.51 10.17 -24.46
N SER A 498 25.27 9.21 -25.00
CA SER A 498 26.27 9.31 -26.07
C SER A 498 27.59 10.03 -25.70
N GLY A 499 28.66 9.24 -25.53
CA GLY A 499 30.01 9.46 -26.09
C GLY A 499 30.91 10.58 -25.58
N GLY A 500 32.12 10.22 -25.11
CA GLY A 500 33.28 11.12 -25.02
C GLY A 500 34.43 10.58 -24.16
N GLU A 501 35.49 10.08 -24.80
CA GLU A 501 36.81 9.80 -24.20
C GLU A 501 37.58 11.10 -23.87
N ALA A 502 38.38 11.09 -22.77
CA ALA A 502 39.72 11.69 -22.70
C ALA A 502 40.39 11.48 -21.31
N ASP A 503 41.37 10.57 -21.30
CA ASP A 503 42.74 10.62 -20.78
C ASP A 503 43.16 11.41 -19.51
N GLY A 504 43.89 10.70 -18.62
CA GLY A 504 45.12 11.19 -17.96
C GLY A 504 45.04 11.82 -16.57
N ALA A 505 45.31 11.05 -15.51
CA ALA A 505 46.41 11.26 -14.56
C ALA A 505 46.25 10.40 -13.28
N ASP A 506 47.35 9.74 -12.94
CA ASP A 506 47.58 8.83 -11.83
C ASP A 506 47.50 9.54 -10.46
N GLU A 507 46.48 9.23 -9.67
CA GLU A 507 46.50 9.44 -8.23
C GLU A 507 46.03 8.14 -7.56
N ARG A 508 47.01 7.40 -7.01
CA ARG A 508 46.77 6.20 -6.19
C ARG A 508 45.94 6.56 -4.96
N VAL A 509 44.62 6.49 -5.09
CA VAL A 509 43.70 6.41 -3.95
C VAL A 509 43.44 4.94 -3.68
N VAL A 510 43.96 4.45 -2.55
CA VAL A 510 43.58 3.15 -2.00
C VAL A 510 42.11 3.23 -1.59
N VAL A 511 41.22 2.83 -2.50
CA VAL A 511 39.78 2.73 -2.22
C VAL A 511 39.57 1.51 -1.34
N THR A 512 39.46 1.75 -0.02
CA THR A 512 38.90 0.77 0.89
C THR A 512 37.44 0.54 0.52
N ALA A 513 37.04 -0.73 0.47
CA ALA A 513 35.69 -1.15 0.10
C ALA A 513 34.67 -0.61 1.12
N GLY A 514 34.11 0.56 0.84
CA GLY A 514 33.19 1.19 1.77
C GLY A 514 32.81 2.61 1.42
N GLU A 515 32.47 2.93 0.17
CA GLU A 515 31.75 4.17 -0.14
C GLU A 515 31.26 4.16 -1.61
N ALA A 516 30.14 3.48 -1.83
CA ALA A 516 29.30 3.67 -3.01
C ALA A 516 27.83 3.60 -2.58
N ARG A 517 27.43 4.48 -1.66
CA ARG A 517 26.02 4.74 -1.35
C ARG A 517 25.63 6.07 -1.99
N GLY A 518 25.08 6.00 -3.20
CA GLY A 518 24.41 7.14 -3.81
C GLY A 518 23.11 7.49 -3.06
N PRO A 519 22.61 8.74 -3.13
CA PRO A 519 21.44 9.19 -2.39
C PRO A 519 20.17 8.75 -3.09
N TRP A 520 19.79 7.49 -2.89
CA TRP A 520 18.45 7.01 -3.21
C TRP A 520 17.61 7.12 -1.93
N MET A 521 16.44 7.77 -2.00
CA MET A 521 15.36 7.49 -1.05
C MET A 521 14.78 6.11 -1.41
N THR A 522 15.59 5.09 -1.16
CA THR A 522 15.18 3.68 -1.09
C THR A 522 14.26 3.55 0.12
N LEU A 523 13.27 2.65 0.09
CA LEU A 523 12.68 2.18 1.34
C LEU A 523 13.86 1.62 2.14
N ASN A 524 14.35 2.37 3.12
CA ASN A 524 15.52 2.00 3.91
C ASN A 524 15.05 0.96 4.93
N LEU A 525 14.81 -0.25 4.44
CA LEU A 525 14.40 -1.44 5.19
C LEU A 525 15.58 -2.11 5.90
N ALA A 526 16.70 -1.38 6.01
CA ALA A 526 17.82 -1.76 6.83
C ALA A 526 17.35 -1.83 8.29
N VAL A 527 17.17 -3.07 8.74
CA VAL A 527 17.11 -3.46 10.15
C VAL A 527 18.13 -2.64 10.93
N ASN A 528 17.63 -1.86 11.87
CA ASN A 528 18.44 -1.10 12.80
C ASN A 528 19.33 -2.10 13.57
N ARG A 529 20.61 -2.18 13.24
CA ARG A 529 21.57 -2.97 14.02
C ARG A 529 21.76 -2.25 15.35
N GLY A 530 21.08 -2.74 16.39
CA GLY A 530 21.37 -2.36 17.75
C GLY A 530 22.86 -2.58 18.05
N ASN A 531 23.48 -1.53 18.60
CA ASN A 531 24.79 -1.59 19.24
C ASN A 531 24.87 -2.79 20.18
N THR A 532 25.67 -3.79 19.83
CA THR A 532 26.35 -4.63 20.82
C THR A 532 27.82 -4.29 20.73
N ALA A 533 28.23 -3.35 21.58
CA ALA A 533 29.62 -3.17 21.94
C ALA A 533 30.09 -4.42 22.69
N GLY A 534 31.17 -5.00 22.20
CA GLY A 534 31.98 -6.05 22.82
C GLY A 534 33.39 -5.92 22.28
#